data_AF-N9MHW5-F1
#
_entry.id   AF-N9MHW5-F1
#
_cell.length_a   1.000
_cell.length_b   1.000
_cell.length_c   1.000
_cell.angle_alpha   90.00
_cell.angle_beta   90.00
_cell.angle_gamma   90.00
#
_symmetry.space_group_name_H-M   'P 1'
#
loop_
_entity.id
_entity.type
_entity.pdbx_description
1 polymer ?
#
loop_
_entity_poly.entity_id
_entity_poly.type
_entity_poly.pdbx_seq_one_letter_code
_entity_poly.pdbx_strand_id
1 'polypeptide(L)'
;MVDESWALSLTDAQLRLAQFGYQHAFSLPYYAGLCIVLYLAWVGFTTLGALVGPVLGDIHYFGFDIAFPAIILILLKGMWKGFTGARPWLISLIFAALTYSYLPGNWYVLIDALAGIVAAFWLIQEDEA
;
A
#
# COMPACT_ATOMS: atom_id res chain seq x y z
N MET A 1 -4.58 -10.83 5.82
CA MET A 1 -3.68 -9.91 6.57
C MET A 1 -3.39 -8.74 5.66
N VAL A 2 -3.37 -7.53 6.20
CA VAL A 2 -3.14 -6.28 5.45
C VAL A 2 -2.01 -5.51 6.13
N ASP A 3 -1.34 -4.60 5.42
CA ASP A 3 -0.15 -3.90 5.92
C ASP A 3 -0.41 -3.14 7.23
N GLU A 4 -1.65 -2.68 7.43
CA GLU A 4 -2.10 -2.02 8.66
C GLU A 4 -2.00 -2.96 9.88
N SER A 5 -2.24 -4.25 9.69
CA SER A 5 -2.11 -5.23 10.79
C SER A 5 -0.68 -5.38 11.26
N TRP A 6 0.26 -5.36 10.32
CA TRP A 6 1.68 -5.35 10.63
C TRP A 6 2.09 -4.01 11.27
N ALA A 7 1.78 -2.88 10.64
CA ALA A 7 2.20 -1.56 11.08
C ALA A 7 1.70 -1.22 12.49
N LEU A 8 0.43 -1.50 12.81
CA LEU A 8 -0.14 -1.24 14.13
C LEU A 8 0.43 -2.19 15.19
N SER A 9 0.64 -3.47 14.84
CA SER A 9 1.25 -4.43 15.77
C SER A 9 2.73 -4.13 16.05
N LEU A 10 3.48 -3.65 15.07
CA LEU A 10 4.87 -3.22 15.23
C LEU A 10 4.94 -1.97 16.12
N THR A 11 4.03 -1.03 15.92
CA THR A 11 3.94 0.19 16.74
C THR A 11 3.59 -0.16 18.21
N ASP A 12 2.59 -1.02 18.44
CA ASP A 12 2.27 -1.53 19.78
C ASP A 12 3.47 -2.25 20.40
N ALA A 13 4.17 -3.07 19.62
CA ALA A 13 5.33 -3.81 20.10
C ALA A 13 6.49 -2.90 20.51
N GLN A 14 6.75 -1.83 19.76
CA GLN A 14 7.76 -0.83 20.09
C GLN A 14 7.41 -0.07 21.39
N LEU A 15 6.15 0.32 21.56
CA LEU A 15 5.68 1.01 22.78
C LEU A 15 5.80 0.10 24.00
N ARG A 16 5.43 -1.18 23.87
CA ARG A 16 5.52 -2.16 24.96
C ARG A 16 6.96 -2.53 25.30
N LEU A 17 7.84 -2.58 24.30
CA LEU A 17 9.28 -2.79 24.53
C LEU A 17 9.86 -1.68 25.41
N ALA A 18 9.47 -0.42 25.18
CA ALA A 18 9.91 0.71 25.99
C ALA A 18 9.38 0.67 27.44
N GLN A 19 8.23 0.04 27.69
CA GLN A 19 7.57 0.00 29.00
C GLN A 19 7.87 -1.27 29.83
N PHE A 20 7.92 -2.43 29.18
CA PHE A 20 7.94 -3.74 29.84
C PHE A 20 9.14 -4.62 29.45
N GLY A 21 10.02 -4.13 28.57
CA GLY A 21 11.17 -4.85 28.06
C GLY A 21 10.81 -5.97 27.06
N TYR A 22 11.83 -6.66 26.57
CA TYR A 22 11.72 -7.64 25.47
C TYR A 22 10.74 -8.79 25.73
N GLN A 23 10.56 -9.19 27.00
CA GLN A 23 9.73 -10.35 27.37
C GLN A 23 8.23 -10.14 27.09
N HIS A 24 7.76 -8.90 27.09
CA HIS A 24 6.36 -8.55 26.87
C HIS A 24 6.17 -7.58 25.71
N ALA A 25 7.17 -7.47 24.83
CA ALA A 25 7.12 -6.58 23.68
C ALA A 25 5.96 -6.95 22.75
N PHE A 26 5.77 -8.24 22.43
CA PHE A 26 4.68 -8.65 21.56
C PHE A 26 3.42 -9.02 22.34
N SER A 27 2.29 -8.41 22.00
CA SER A 27 1.00 -8.70 22.63
C SER A 27 0.06 -9.45 21.68
N LEU A 28 -0.04 -10.77 21.88
CA LEU A 28 -0.90 -11.63 21.09
C LEU A 28 -2.39 -11.24 21.16
N PRO A 29 -2.96 -10.85 22.32
CA PRO A 29 -4.37 -10.45 22.40
C PRO A 29 -4.68 -9.21 21.55
N TYR A 30 -3.79 -8.22 21.54
CA TYR A 30 -3.93 -7.01 20.72
C TYR A 30 -3.87 -7.35 19.23
N TYR A 31 -2.84 -8.10 18.82
CA TYR A 31 -2.66 -8.53 17.44
C TYR A 31 -3.86 -9.33 16.93
N ALA A 32 -4.34 -10.30 17.71
CA ALA A 32 -5.50 -11.11 17.36
C ALA A 32 -6.78 -10.27 17.28
N GLY A 33 -7.03 -9.39 18.25
CA GLY A 33 -8.19 -8.49 18.23
C GLY A 33 -8.18 -7.58 17.01
N LEU A 34 -7.03 -7.00 16.68
CA LEU A 34 -6.83 -6.15 15.52
C LEU A 34 -7.08 -6.91 14.21
N CYS A 35 -6.53 -8.10 14.07
CA CYS A 35 -6.74 -8.94 12.89
C CYS A 35 -8.22 -9.33 12.73
N ILE A 36 -8.91 -9.68 13.83
CA ILE A 36 -10.33 -10.03 13.82
C ILE A 36 -11.18 -8.84 13.38
N VAL A 37 -10.97 -7.66 13.95
CA VAL A 37 -11.74 -6.45 13.59
C VAL A 37 -11.54 -6.09 12.12
N LEU A 38 -10.30 -6.09 11.62
CA LEU A 38 -10.01 -5.83 10.21
C LEU A 38 -10.63 -6.87 9.29
N TYR A 39 -10.58 -8.15 9.67
CA TYR A 39 -11.20 -9.23 8.89
C TYR A 39 -12.73 -9.08 8.83
N LEU A 40 -13.37 -8.81 9.97
CA LEU A 40 -14.82 -8.60 10.03
C LEU A 40 -15.24 -7.37 9.22
N ALA A 41 -14.47 -6.28 9.27
CA ALA A 41 -14.70 -5.12 8.42
C ALA A 41 -14.60 -5.49 6.94
N TRP A 42 -13.55 -6.21 6.54
CA TRP A 42 -13.38 -6.67 5.16
C TRP A 42 -14.55 -7.54 4.68
N VAL A 43 -14.95 -8.55 5.46
CA VAL A 43 -16.09 -9.41 5.13
C VAL A 43 -17.38 -8.58 5.06
N GLY A 44 -17.60 -7.67 6.01
CA GLY A 44 -18.78 -6.82 6.08
C GLY A 44 -18.91 -5.92 4.85
N PHE A 45 -17.87 -5.15 4.54
CA PHE A 45 -17.87 -4.25 3.38
C PHE A 45 -17.89 -5.00 2.04
N THR A 46 -17.21 -6.14 1.93
CA THR A 46 -17.26 -6.96 0.71
C THR A 46 -18.65 -7.55 0.50
N THR A 47 -19.29 -8.05 1.56
CA THR A 47 -20.66 -8.57 1.49
C THR A 47 -21.64 -7.45 1.15
N LEU A 48 -21.51 -6.28 1.79
CA LEU A 48 -22.32 -5.11 1.47
C LEU A 48 -22.13 -4.69 0.01
N GLY A 49 -20.88 -4.62 -0.46
CA GLY A 49 -20.56 -4.32 -1.85
C GLY A 49 -21.14 -5.33 -2.83
N ALA A 50 -21.12 -6.62 -2.49
CA ALA A 50 -21.71 -7.69 -3.31
C ALA A 50 -23.25 -7.62 -3.36
N LEU A 51 -23.90 -7.19 -2.27
CA LEU A 51 -25.36 -7.01 -2.21
C LEU A 51 -25.83 -5.74 -2.93
N VAL A 52 -25.08 -4.64 -2.78
CA VAL A 52 -25.43 -3.33 -3.35
C VAL A 52 -24.97 -3.21 -4.81
N GLY A 53 -23.88 -3.86 -5.20
CA GLY A 53 -23.29 -3.80 -6.53
C GLY A 53 -24.31 -4.05 -7.67
N PRO A 54 -25.13 -5.12 -7.62
CA PRO A 54 -26.15 -5.39 -8.63
C PRO A 54 -27.25 -4.31 -8.72
N VAL A 55 -27.48 -3.55 -7.64
CA VAL A 55 -28.50 -2.50 -7.57
C VAL A 55 -28.04 -1.20 -8.25
N LEU A 56 -26.72 -0.98 -8.36
CA LEU A 56 -26.14 0.27 -8.87
C LEU A 56 -26.20 0.42 -10.40
N GLY A 57 -26.60 -0.62 -11.15
CA GLY A 57 -26.77 -0.53 -12.60
C GLY A 57 -25.46 -0.22 -13.34
N ASP A 58 -25.47 0.81 -14.20
CA ASP A 58 -24.26 1.23 -14.92
C ASP A 58 -23.34 2.06 -14.01
N ILE A 59 -22.32 1.37 -13.46
CA ILE A 59 -21.40 1.92 -12.47
C ILE A 59 -20.37 2.89 -13.09
N HIS A 60 -20.28 2.97 -14.43
CA HIS A 60 -19.34 3.88 -15.11
C HIS A 60 -19.60 5.35 -14.79
N TYR A 61 -20.87 5.75 -14.62
CA TYR A 61 -21.22 7.13 -14.26
C TYR A 61 -20.74 7.54 -12.86
N PHE A 62 -20.52 6.57 -11.98
CA PHE A 62 -20.06 6.80 -10.61
C PHE A 62 -18.53 6.80 -10.48
N GLY A 63 -17.78 6.56 -11.56
CA GLY A 63 -16.31 6.57 -11.54
C GLY A 63 -15.70 5.39 -10.78
N PHE A 64 -16.39 4.26 -10.69
CA PHE A 64 -15.86 3.06 -10.03
C PHE A 64 -14.66 2.45 -10.78
N ASP A 65 -14.53 2.73 -12.07
CA ASP A 65 -13.39 2.38 -12.92
C ASP A 65 -12.10 3.09 -12.48
N ILE A 66 -12.20 4.33 -11.99
CA ILE A 66 -11.06 5.11 -11.48
C ILE A 66 -10.87 5.01 -9.96
N ALA A 67 -11.82 4.42 -9.23
CA ALA A 67 -11.76 4.35 -7.77
C ALA A 67 -10.51 3.63 -7.26
N PHE A 68 -10.16 2.50 -7.89
CA PHE A 68 -8.96 1.74 -7.51
C PHE A 68 -7.65 2.52 -7.72
N PRO A 69 -7.34 3.06 -8.91
CA PRO A 69 -6.14 3.87 -9.08
C PRO A 69 -6.15 5.14 -8.22
N ALA A 70 -7.31 5.76 -7.97
CA ALA A 70 -7.42 6.91 -7.07
C ALA A 70 -7.02 6.58 -5.62
N ILE A 71 -7.40 5.39 -5.12
CA ILE A 71 -6.99 4.92 -3.78
C ILE A 71 -5.47 4.73 -3.72
N ILE A 72 -4.85 4.15 -4.75
CA ILE A 72 -3.39 4.00 -4.79
C ILE A 72 -2.70 5.38 -4.79
N LEU A 73 -3.21 6.35 -5.55
CA LEU A 73 -2.68 7.70 -5.59
C LEU A 73 -2.80 8.43 -4.23
N ILE A 74 -3.90 8.25 -3.50
CA ILE A 74 -4.05 8.89 -2.19
C ILE A 74 -3.17 8.26 -1.11
N LEU A 75 -2.93 6.94 -1.19
CA LEU A 75 -1.95 6.26 -0.33
C LEU A 75 -0.54 6.76 -0.62
N LEU A 76 -0.20 6.97 -1.89
CA LEU A 76 1.10 7.52 -2.30
C LEU A 76 1.36 8.91 -1.69
N LYS A 77 0.32 9.75 -1.59
CA LYS A 77 0.40 11.03 -0.87
C LYS A 77 0.79 10.83 0.60
N GLY A 78 0.24 9.82 1.28
CA GLY A 78 0.60 9.49 2.67
C GLY A 78 2.07 9.05 2.83
N MET A 79 2.66 8.49 1.77
CA MET A 79 4.06 8.06 1.74
C MET A 79 5.03 9.17 1.32
N TRP A 80 4.54 10.35 0.92
CA TRP A 80 5.37 11.43 0.40
C TRP A 80 6.21 12.07 1.52
N LYS A 81 7.48 11.70 1.59
CA LYS A 81 8.44 12.24 2.58
C LYS A 81 9.21 13.50 2.14
N GLY A 82 9.24 13.80 0.84
CA GLY A 82 9.83 15.02 0.29
C GLY A 82 10.05 14.92 -1.22
N PHE A 83 10.52 16.00 -1.86
CA PHE A 83 10.82 16.00 -3.30
C PHE A 83 11.96 15.06 -3.69
N THR A 84 12.93 14.83 -2.79
CA THR A 84 14.04 13.88 -3.02
C THR A 84 13.52 12.44 -3.10
N GLY A 85 12.62 12.05 -2.18
CA GLY A 85 12.01 10.72 -2.16
C GLY A 85 11.06 10.43 -3.31
N ALA A 86 10.59 11.45 -4.04
CA ALA A 86 9.74 11.29 -5.21
C ALA A 86 10.51 10.96 -6.50
N ARG A 87 11.85 11.11 -6.52
CA ARG A 87 12.67 10.86 -7.73
C ARG A 87 12.60 9.40 -8.21
N PRO A 88 12.72 8.37 -7.35
CA PRO A 88 12.58 6.98 -7.77
C PRO A 88 11.17 6.66 -8.29
N TRP A 89 10.14 7.30 -7.72
CA TRP A 89 8.76 7.14 -8.19
C TRP A 89 8.58 7.69 -9.59
N LEU A 90 9.16 8.86 -9.88
CA LEU A 90 9.13 9.47 -11.20
C LEU A 90 9.84 8.59 -12.23
N ILE A 91 11.01 8.04 -11.89
CA ILE A 91 11.75 7.12 -12.76
C ILE A 91 10.92 5.86 -13.04
N SER A 92 10.34 5.24 -12.00
CA SER A 92 9.44 4.10 -12.17
C SER A 92 8.27 4.43 -13.11
N LEU A 93 7.61 5.58 -12.90
CA LEU A 93 6.49 6.03 -13.74
C LEU A 93 6.89 6.23 -15.21
N ILE A 94 8.08 6.77 -15.49
CA ILE A 94 8.60 6.90 -16.86
C ILE A 94 8.80 5.50 -17.49
N PHE A 95 9.42 4.58 -16.76
CA PHE A 95 9.66 3.22 -17.27
C PHE A 95 8.36 2.44 -17.47
N ALA A 96 7.36 2.63 -16.62
CA ALA A 96 6.02 2.08 -16.80
C ALA A 96 5.40 2.60 -18.11
N ALA A 97 5.42 3.91 -18.34
CA ALA A 97 4.86 4.55 -19.54
C ALA A 97 5.58 4.11 -20.83
N LEU A 98 6.92 4.01 -20.79
CA LEU A 98 7.72 3.53 -21.91
C LEU A 98 7.41 2.06 -22.19
N THR A 99 7.45 1.20 -21.18
CA THR A 99 7.22 -0.24 -21.37
C THR A 99 5.81 -0.52 -21.87
N TYR A 100 4.81 0.20 -21.36
CA TYR A 100 3.43 0.10 -21.85
C TYR A 100 3.31 0.49 -23.34
N SER A 101 4.10 1.46 -23.80
CA SER A 101 4.06 1.94 -25.19
C SER A 101 4.82 1.03 -26.15
N TYR A 102 5.92 0.41 -25.72
CA TYR A 102 6.85 -0.32 -26.59
C TYR A 102 6.76 -1.84 -26.50
N LEU A 103 6.31 -2.42 -25.38
CA LEU A 103 6.25 -3.86 -25.19
C LEU A 103 4.81 -4.37 -25.18
N PRO A 104 4.52 -5.47 -25.89
CA PRO A 104 3.22 -6.12 -25.81
C PRO A 104 3.08 -6.88 -24.48
N GLY A 105 1.90 -6.77 -23.86
CA GLY A 105 1.57 -7.48 -22.62
C GLY A 105 1.91 -6.70 -21.35
N ASN A 106 1.82 -7.37 -20.20
CA ASN A 106 1.86 -6.72 -18.89
C ASN A 106 3.27 -6.59 -18.30
N TRP A 107 4.29 -6.55 -19.16
CA TRP A 107 5.71 -6.43 -18.75
C TRP A 107 6.02 -5.11 -18.08
N TYR A 108 5.18 -4.09 -18.29
CA TYR A 108 5.35 -2.77 -17.69
C TYR A 108 5.43 -2.83 -16.17
N VAL A 109 4.71 -3.74 -15.49
CA VAL A 109 4.67 -3.93 -14.01
C VAL A 109 5.98 -4.51 -13.44
N LEU A 110 6.69 -5.32 -14.23
CA LEU A 110 7.95 -5.89 -13.78
C LEU A 110 9.10 -4.92 -14.04
N ILE A 111 9.07 -4.26 -15.20
CA ILE A 111 10.15 -3.37 -15.64
C ILE A 111 10.13 -2.07 -14.83
N ASP A 112 8.97 -1.49 -14.55
CA ASP A 112 8.87 -0.28 -13.73
C ASP A 112 9.25 -0.55 -12.27
N ALA A 113 8.80 -1.67 -11.69
CA ALA A 113 9.16 -2.08 -10.33
C ALA A 113 10.68 -2.24 -10.18
N LEU A 114 11.34 -2.92 -11.13
CA LEU A 114 12.79 -3.05 -11.14
C LEU A 114 13.49 -1.70 -11.32
N ALA A 115 13.03 -0.86 -12.26
CA ALA A 115 13.58 0.47 -12.47
C ALA A 115 13.45 1.35 -11.22
N GLY A 116 12.31 1.30 -10.53
CA GLY A 116 12.05 2.01 -9.29
C GLY A 116 12.95 1.55 -8.14
N ILE A 117 13.17 0.24 -7.98
CA ILE A 117 14.09 -0.31 -6.96
C ILE A 117 15.52 0.13 -7.24
N VAL A 118 15.99 0.01 -8.48
CA VAL A 118 17.34 0.43 -8.87
C VAL A 118 17.51 1.93 -8.67
N ALA A 119 16.53 2.74 -9.07
CA ALA A 119 16.55 4.18 -8.85
C ALA A 119 16.57 4.54 -7.35
N ALA A 120 15.77 3.84 -6.53
CA ALA A 120 15.76 4.05 -5.08
C ALA A 120 17.10 3.71 -4.45
N PHE A 121 17.70 2.58 -4.85
CA PHE A 121 19.02 2.17 -4.38
C PHE A 121 20.07 3.25 -4.64
N TRP A 122 20.12 3.81 -5.85
CA TRP A 122 21.12 4.83 -6.20
C TRP A 122 20.83 6.22 -5.64
N LEU A 123 19.55 6.62 -5.51
CA LEU A 123 19.16 8.00 -5.18
C LEU A 123 18.89 8.25 -3.70
N ILE A 124 18.58 7.21 -2.91
CA ILE A 124 18.23 7.35 -1.48
C ILE A 124 19.42 6.99 -0.57
N GLN A 125 20.43 6.30 -1.10
CA GLN A 125 21.61 5.88 -0.33
C GLN A 125 22.48 7.03 0.20
N GLU A 126 22.21 8.28 -0.19
CA GLU A 126 22.94 9.47 0.25
C GLU A 126 22.38 10.11 1.55
N ASP A 127 21.18 9.75 2.03
CA ASP A 127 20.53 10.39 3.19
C ASP A 127 20.84 9.72 4.57
N GLU A 128 21.66 8.66 4.60
CA GLU A 128 22.03 7.92 5.84
C GLU A 128 23.51 8.04 6.24
N ALA A 129 24.24 9.06 5.76
CA ALA A 129 25.63 9.34 6.15
C ALA A 129 25.76 10.46 7.20
#